data_AF-A0A923PYD4-F1
#
_entry.id   AF-A0A923PYD4-F1
#
_cell.length_a   1.000
_cell.length_b   1.000
_cell.length_c   1.000
_cell.angle_alpha   90.00
_cell.angle_beta   90.00
_cell.angle_gamma   90.00
#
_symmetry.space_group_name_H-M   'P 1'
#
loop_
_entity.id
_entity.type
_entity.pdbx_description
1 polymer ?
#
loop_
_entity_poly.entity_id
_entity_poly.type
_entity_poly.pdbx_seq_one_letter_code
_entity_poly.pdbx_strand_id
1 'polypeptide(L)'
;MTRPRLPPTGMLERCALSTPNPSALVERFLRRDPRHLPPLYVTAGTDGSAYAAIIEATHPALESAHGTRLTRQKDGFIWQKHVLRNAPAYIGQRLPAAWAGALHGLPAFICGAGPSLDVSLPALAAAADRAVIFSADSALRALARHGVAADFAVSIDAAKVPEKCLPSTHLPVRAVLASVSPSAWQTALPAAQTFFLSGPQVTHDWFATRGVPRTALAVAESCVCTALRLAHHLGCDPIYLFGMDLAFDPAN
;
A
#
# COMPACT_ATOMS: atom_id res chain seq x y z
N MET A 1 -13.07 -43.01 23.71
CA MET A 1 -12.10 -42.02 23.18
C MET A 1 -11.62 -42.50 21.82
N THR A 2 -11.98 -41.82 20.74
CA THR A 2 -11.57 -42.16 19.38
C THR A 2 -10.11 -41.77 19.15
N ARG A 3 -9.28 -42.72 18.71
CA ARG A 3 -7.88 -42.46 18.35
C ARG A 3 -7.80 -41.43 17.20
N PRO A 4 -6.85 -40.49 17.22
CA PRO A 4 -6.67 -39.56 16.12
C PRO A 4 -6.32 -40.33 14.83
N ARG A 5 -7.02 -40.03 13.74
CA ARG A 5 -6.73 -40.58 12.40
C ARG A 5 -5.78 -39.64 11.66
N LEU A 6 -4.76 -40.20 11.02
CA LEU A 6 -3.89 -39.46 10.11
C LEU A 6 -4.72 -38.99 8.89
N PRO A 7 -4.46 -37.77 8.37
CA PRO A 7 -5.15 -37.29 7.19
C PRO A 7 -4.90 -38.22 5.98
N PRO A 8 -5.88 -38.38 5.07
CA PRO A 8 -5.78 -39.28 3.94
C PRO A 8 -4.55 -38.96 3.06
N THR A 9 -3.99 -40.02 2.47
CA THR A 9 -2.80 -40.07 1.61
C THR A 9 -3.01 -39.26 0.33
N GLY A 10 -2.96 -37.93 0.45
CA GLY A 10 -3.11 -36.96 -0.63
C GLY A 10 -2.72 -35.54 -0.25
N MET A 11 -2.31 -35.29 0.99
CA MET A 11 -2.05 -33.95 1.51
C MET A 11 -0.67 -33.78 2.16
N LEU A 12 0.30 -34.60 1.75
CA LEU A 12 1.70 -34.46 2.16
C LEU A 12 2.50 -33.85 1.00
N GLU A 13 2.70 -32.53 1.05
CA GLU A 13 3.73 -31.88 0.24
C GLU A 13 5.08 -32.03 0.95
N ARG A 14 6.06 -32.60 0.24
CA ARG A 14 7.44 -32.74 0.72
C ARG A 14 8.31 -31.74 -0.04
N CYS A 15 9.14 -31.02 0.70
CA CYS A 15 10.14 -30.12 0.15
C CYS A 15 11.50 -30.48 0.77
N ALA A 16 12.53 -30.58 -0.06
CA ALA A 16 13.90 -30.72 0.42
C ALA A 16 14.56 -29.33 0.41
N LEU A 17 15.44 -29.06 1.39
CA LEU A 17 16.23 -27.82 1.45
C LEU A 17 17.10 -27.57 0.22
N SER A 18 17.42 -28.61 -0.54
CA SER A 18 18.14 -28.51 -1.81
C SER A 18 17.30 -27.94 -2.95
N THR A 19 16.01 -27.67 -2.74
CA THR A 19 15.18 -26.98 -3.73
C THR A 19 15.57 -25.50 -3.81
N PRO A 20 15.58 -24.90 -5.02
CA PRO A 20 16.12 -23.56 -5.22
C PRO A 20 15.33 -22.44 -4.51
N ASN A 21 14.12 -22.71 -4.03
CA ASN A 21 13.33 -21.74 -3.26
C ASN A 21 12.34 -22.44 -2.29
N PRO A 22 12.79 -22.83 -1.09
CA PRO A 22 11.93 -23.47 -0.09
C PRO A 22 10.78 -22.58 0.38
N SER A 23 10.99 -21.26 0.46
CA SER A 23 9.99 -20.28 0.88
C SER A 23 8.78 -20.23 -0.05
N ALA A 24 8.99 -20.31 -1.37
CA ALA A 24 7.90 -20.33 -2.35
C ALA A 24 6.98 -21.56 -2.21
N LEU A 25 7.54 -22.71 -1.81
CA LEU A 25 6.74 -23.91 -1.55
C LEU A 25 5.92 -23.75 -0.26
N VAL A 26 6.51 -23.18 0.79
CA VAL A 26 5.79 -22.84 2.03
C VAL A 26 4.63 -21.90 1.74
N GLU A 27 4.85 -20.83 0.96
CA GLU A 27 3.78 -19.92 0.56
C GLU A 27 2.66 -20.63 -0.21
N ARG A 28 3.02 -21.52 -1.15
CA ARG A 28 2.03 -22.30 -1.91
C ARG A 28 1.19 -23.19 -0.98
N PHE A 29 1.84 -23.83 -0.01
CA PHE A 29 1.16 -24.66 0.98
C PHE A 29 0.21 -23.83 1.85
N LEU A 30 0.67 -22.69 2.38
CA LEU A 30 -0.14 -21.79 3.20
C LEU A 30 -1.36 -21.22 2.47
N ARG A 31 -1.29 -21.07 1.13
CA ARG A 31 -2.42 -20.61 0.31
C ARG A 31 -3.53 -21.65 0.14
N ARG A 32 -3.31 -22.93 0.47
CA ARG A 32 -4.32 -24.00 0.31
C ARG A 32 -5.48 -23.85 1.28
N ASP A 33 -5.19 -23.46 2.53
CA ASP A 33 -6.20 -23.06 3.49
C ASP A 33 -5.92 -21.62 3.97
N PRO A 34 -6.43 -20.61 3.26
CA PRO A 34 -6.21 -19.23 3.64
C PRO A 34 -6.95 -18.84 4.95
N ARG A 35 -7.79 -19.74 5.50
CA ARG A 35 -8.58 -19.49 6.71
C ARG A 35 -7.99 -20.12 7.96
N HIS A 36 -7.08 -21.10 7.85
CA HIS A 36 -6.45 -21.76 9.00
C HIS A 36 -4.95 -21.95 8.77
N LEU A 37 -4.12 -21.63 9.78
CA LEU A 37 -2.70 -21.88 9.67
C LEU A 37 -2.50 -23.37 9.94
N PRO A 38 -1.58 -24.04 9.23
CA PRO A 38 -1.25 -25.41 9.53
C PRO A 38 -0.64 -25.50 10.94
N PRO A 39 -0.90 -26.57 11.69
CA PRO A 39 -0.16 -26.83 12.92
C PRO A 39 1.32 -27.03 12.59
N LEU A 40 2.19 -26.28 13.27
CA LEU A 40 3.64 -26.44 13.16
C LEU A 40 4.11 -27.43 14.24
N TYR A 41 4.71 -28.54 13.82
CA TYR A 41 5.32 -29.51 14.72
C TYR A 41 6.83 -29.36 14.66
N VAL A 42 7.44 -28.97 15.78
CA VAL A 42 8.89 -28.89 15.94
C VAL A 42 9.35 -29.98 16.91
N THR A 43 10.51 -30.58 16.65
CA THR A 43 11.15 -31.54 17.56
C THR A 43 12.15 -30.82 18.45
N ALA A 44 12.26 -31.22 19.70
CA ALA A 44 13.18 -30.61 20.68
C ALA A 44 14.67 -30.95 20.42
N GLY A 45 14.94 -31.94 19.57
CA GLY A 45 16.29 -32.37 19.22
C GLY A 45 16.54 -32.24 17.73
N THR A 46 17.47 -31.36 17.37
CA THR A 46 18.14 -31.37 16.05
C THR A 46 19.59 -30.96 16.23
N ASP A 47 20.51 -31.83 15.82
CA ASP A 47 21.90 -31.45 15.59
C ASP A 47 21.99 -30.76 14.22
N GLY A 48 22.51 -29.53 14.17
CA GLY A 48 23.15 -29.00 12.97
C GLY A 48 22.52 -27.79 12.25
N SER A 49 23.37 -27.19 11.41
CA SER A 49 23.10 -26.02 10.55
C SER A 49 21.91 -26.17 9.59
N ALA A 50 21.49 -27.41 9.29
CA ALA A 50 20.34 -27.67 8.44
C ALA A 50 19.01 -27.25 9.07
N TYR A 51 18.85 -27.36 10.40
CA TYR A 51 17.62 -26.92 11.08
C TYR A 51 17.49 -25.40 11.05
N ALA A 52 18.59 -24.68 11.30
CA ALA A 52 18.63 -23.23 11.22
C ALA A 52 18.21 -22.72 9.83
N ALA A 53 18.74 -23.33 8.76
CA ALA A 53 18.37 -23.00 7.39
C ALA A 53 16.88 -23.21 7.09
N ILE A 54 16.25 -24.26 7.66
CA ILE A 54 14.80 -24.48 7.53
C ILE A 54 14.03 -23.33 8.20
N ILE A 55 14.39 -22.99 9.44
CA ILE A 55 13.72 -21.93 10.19
C ILE A 55 13.87 -20.59 9.46
N GLU A 56 15.07 -20.23 8.99
CA GLU A 56 15.31 -18.99 8.24
C GLU A 56 14.51 -18.92 6.94
N ALA A 57 14.33 -20.05 6.24
CA ALA A 57 13.54 -20.08 5.01
C ALA A 57 12.02 -20.07 5.25
N THR A 58 11.55 -20.59 6.39
CA THR A 58 10.12 -20.82 6.64
C THR A 58 9.47 -19.76 7.53
N HIS A 59 10.19 -19.27 8.54
CA HIS A 59 9.66 -18.32 9.51
C HIS A 59 9.22 -17.00 8.88
N PRO A 60 10.00 -16.33 7.99
CA PRO A 60 9.56 -15.08 7.36
C PRO A 60 8.33 -15.26 6.48
N ALA A 61 8.21 -16.39 5.77
CA ALA A 61 7.05 -16.71 4.95
C ALA A 61 5.80 -16.95 5.80
N LEU A 62 5.95 -17.64 6.94
CA LEU A 62 4.86 -17.87 7.89
C LEU A 62 4.40 -16.57 8.54
N GLU A 63 5.33 -15.74 9.03
CA GLU A 63 5.03 -14.43 9.63
C GLU A 63 4.34 -13.51 8.61
N SER A 64 4.87 -13.40 7.39
CA SER A 64 4.28 -12.59 6.33
C SER A 64 2.87 -13.07 5.95
N ALA A 65 2.67 -14.38 5.80
CA ALA A 65 1.37 -14.96 5.51
C ALA A 65 0.38 -14.75 6.67
N HIS A 66 0.85 -14.89 7.92
CA HIS A 66 0.05 -14.66 9.11
C HIS A 66 -0.40 -13.20 9.21
N GLY A 67 0.54 -12.26 9.09
CA GLY A 67 0.27 -10.82 9.11
C GLY A 67 -0.73 -10.43 8.02
N THR A 68 -0.46 -10.81 6.76
CA THR A 68 -1.37 -10.54 5.63
C THR A 68 -2.78 -11.10 5.89
N ARG A 69 -2.87 -12.28 6.48
CA ARG A 69 -4.16 -12.91 6.79
C ARG A 69 -4.89 -12.18 7.91
N LEU A 70 -4.22 -11.85 9.01
CA LEU A 70 -4.84 -11.12 10.11
C LEU A 70 -5.42 -9.79 9.62
N THR A 71 -4.65 -9.05 8.81
CA THR A 71 -5.14 -7.80 8.21
C THR A 71 -6.34 -8.05 7.29
N ARG A 72 -6.32 -9.09 6.46
CA ARG A 72 -7.48 -9.42 5.61
C ARG A 72 -8.71 -9.88 6.41
N GLN A 73 -8.54 -10.60 7.51
CA GLN A 73 -9.66 -11.03 8.35
C GLN A 73 -10.27 -9.84 9.08
N LYS A 74 -9.45 -8.90 9.55
CA LYS A 74 -9.88 -7.70 10.25
C LYS A 74 -10.48 -6.66 9.29
N ASP A 75 -9.76 -6.35 8.22
CA ASP A 75 -10.01 -5.18 7.36
C ASP A 75 -10.50 -5.54 5.94
N GLY A 76 -10.42 -6.81 5.54
CA GLY A 76 -10.77 -7.22 4.17
C GLY A 76 -12.22 -6.94 3.80
N PHE A 77 -13.15 -7.05 4.75
CA PHE A 77 -14.55 -6.66 4.53
C PHE A 77 -14.68 -5.16 4.22
N ILE A 78 -14.00 -4.29 5.00
CA ILE A 78 -14.09 -2.85 4.78
C ILE A 78 -13.42 -2.46 3.46
N TRP A 79 -12.30 -3.10 3.10
CA TRP A 79 -11.64 -2.89 1.81
C TRP A 79 -12.56 -3.22 0.64
N GLN A 80 -13.19 -4.40 0.65
CA GLN A 80 -14.09 -4.81 -0.43
C GLN A 80 -15.34 -3.94 -0.49
N LYS A 81 -15.89 -3.54 0.67
CA LYS A 81 -16.99 -2.58 0.74
C LYS A 81 -16.62 -1.25 0.10
N HIS A 82 -15.42 -0.72 0.36
CA HIS A 82 -14.93 0.50 -0.29
C HIS A 82 -14.71 0.29 -1.79
N VAL A 83 -14.07 -0.81 -2.22
CA VAL A 83 -13.87 -1.10 -3.65
C VAL A 83 -15.20 -1.11 -4.40
N LEU A 84 -16.21 -1.79 -3.87
CA LEU A 84 -17.53 -1.87 -4.50
C LEU A 84 -18.27 -0.53 -4.49
N ARG A 85 -18.21 0.24 -3.40
CA ARG A 85 -18.81 1.58 -3.32
C ARG A 85 -18.12 2.58 -4.24
N ASN A 86 -16.81 2.44 -4.40
CA ASN A 86 -16.00 3.28 -5.27
C ASN A 86 -16.05 2.80 -6.72
N ALA A 87 -16.62 1.63 -7.04
CA ALA A 87 -16.53 1.04 -8.39
C ALA A 87 -17.02 1.98 -9.52
N PRO A 88 -18.16 2.68 -9.41
CA PRO A 88 -18.59 3.61 -10.46
C PRO A 88 -17.59 4.77 -10.67
N ALA A 89 -17.11 5.38 -9.57
CA ALA A 89 -16.13 6.44 -9.61
C ALA A 89 -14.77 5.93 -10.11
N TYR A 90 -14.33 4.76 -9.66
CA TYR A 90 -13.13 4.10 -10.14
C TYR A 90 -13.19 3.87 -11.64
N ILE A 91 -14.32 3.45 -12.22
CA ILE A 91 -14.41 3.21 -13.67
C ILE A 91 -14.32 4.53 -14.45
N GLY A 92 -14.98 5.59 -13.98
CA GLY A 92 -15.05 6.87 -14.70
C GLY A 92 -13.91 7.85 -14.42
N GLN A 93 -13.22 7.73 -13.28
CA GLN A 93 -12.24 8.70 -12.78
C GLN A 93 -10.89 8.03 -12.53
N ARG A 94 -10.44 7.17 -13.44
CA ARG A 94 -9.12 6.52 -13.36
C ARG A 94 -8.03 7.56 -13.59
N LEU A 95 -6.86 7.39 -12.96
CA LEU A 95 -5.70 8.19 -13.35
C LEU A 95 -5.47 8.06 -14.86
N PRO A 96 -5.50 9.16 -15.64
CA PRO A 96 -5.37 9.09 -17.09
C PRO A 96 -3.99 8.57 -17.50
N ALA A 97 -3.94 7.55 -18.35
CA ALA A 97 -2.66 7.04 -18.87
C ALA A 97 -1.88 8.10 -19.67
N ALA A 98 -2.60 9.05 -20.28
CA ALA A 98 -2.01 10.17 -21.01
C ALA A 98 -1.25 11.17 -20.12
N TRP A 99 -1.35 11.06 -18.79
CA TRP A 99 -0.57 11.90 -17.87
C TRP A 99 0.88 11.42 -17.71
N ALA A 100 1.24 10.26 -18.27
CA ALA A 100 2.60 9.79 -18.28
C ALA A 100 3.54 10.86 -18.90
N GLY A 101 4.52 11.33 -18.14
CA GLY A 101 5.45 12.39 -18.58
C GLY A 101 4.86 13.80 -18.69
N ALA A 102 3.62 14.04 -18.24
CA ALA A 102 2.97 15.35 -18.40
C ALA A 102 3.62 16.50 -17.60
N LEU A 103 4.46 16.18 -16.62
CA LEU A 103 5.21 17.11 -15.77
C LEU A 103 6.73 16.93 -15.96
N HIS A 104 7.14 16.56 -17.18
CA HIS A 104 8.54 16.25 -17.50
C HIS A 104 9.50 17.39 -17.11
N GLY A 105 10.54 17.06 -16.36
CA GLY A 105 11.61 17.98 -15.97
C GLY A 105 11.21 19.04 -14.93
N LEU A 106 10.00 18.95 -14.36
CA LEU A 106 9.61 19.78 -13.23
C LEU A 106 10.11 19.16 -11.92
N PRO A 107 10.68 19.95 -10.99
CA PRO A 107 11.00 19.48 -9.66
C PRO A 107 9.75 18.98 -8.93
N ALA A 108 9.88 17.92 -8.14
CA ALA A 108 8.80 17.42 -7.30
C ALA A 108 9.21 17.31 -5.84
N PHE A 109 8.32 17.72 -4.93
CA PHE A 109 8.46 17.51 -3.49
C PHE A 109 7.49 16.43 -3.05
N ILE A 110 7.99 15.34 -2.49
CA ILE A 110 7.20 14.23 -1.96
C ILE A 110 7.18 14.33 -0.44
N CYS A 111 6.01 14.63 0.12
CA CYS A 111 5.84 14.91 1.54
C CYS A 111 5.15 13.73 2.26
N GLY A 112 5.91 13.01 3.07
CA GLY A 112 5.40 12.11 4.11
C GLY A 112 5.11 12.85 5.41
N ALA A 113 4.58 12.16 6.41
CA ALA A 113 4.21 12.74 7.71
C ALA A 113 5.16 12.35 8.85
N GLY A 114 6.40 12.00 8.51
CA GLY A 114 7.42 11.73 9.50
C GLY A 114 7.91 13.01 10.22
N PRO A 115 8.45 12.90 11.45
CA PRO A 115 8.94 14.04 12.22
C PRO A 115 9.93 14.97 11.50
N SER A 116 10.74 14.47 10.56
CA SER A 116 11.68 15.31 9.80
C SER A 116 10.98 16.33 8.89
N LEU A 117 9.67 16.16 8.65
CA LEU A 117 8.87 17.15 7.94
C LEU A 117 8.91 18.49 8.67
N ASP A 118 8.72 18.52 10.00
CA ASP A 118 8.62 19.76 10.77
C ASP A 118 9.88 20.62 10.65
N VAL A 119 11.05 19.97 10.60
CA VAL A 119 12.35 20.63 10.40
C VAL A 119 12.45 21.25 8.99
N SER A 120 11.87 20.58 8.00
CA SER A 120 12.00 20.95 6.59
C SER A 120 10.94 21.93 6.11
N LEU A 121 9.80 22.05 6.82
CA LEU A 121 8.64 22.84 6.42
C LEU A 121 8.96 24.30 6.08
N PRO A 122 9.79 25.04 6.84
CA PRO A 122 10.11 26.43 6.50
C PRO A 122 10.82 26.56 5.14
N ALA A 123 11.80 25.69 4.87
CA ALA A 123 12.55 25.70 3.61
C ALA A 123 11.68 25.20 2.44
N LEU A 124 10.87 24.17 2.69
CA LEU A 124 9.92 23.63 1.73
C LEU A 124 8.91 24.71 1.31
N ALA A 125 8.32 25.43 2.27
CA ALA A 125 7.35 26.48 2.00
C ALA A 125 7.95 27.63 1.16
N ALA A 126 9.20 28.00 1.43
CA ALA A 126 9.91 29.04 0.68
C ALA A 126 10.22 28.65 -0.78
N ALA A 127 10.16 27.36 -1.12
CA ALA A 127 10.43 26.85 -2.46
C ALA A 127 9.21 26.15 -3.11
N ALA A 128 8.04 26.21 -2.47
CA ALA A 128 6.86 25.46 -2.89
C ALA A 128 6.33 25.90 -4.27
N ASP A 129 6.57 27.14 -4.67
CA ASP A 129 6.22 27.69 -5.98
C ASP A 129 7.11 27.17 -7.14
N ARG A 130 8.20 26.47 -6.81
CA ARG A 130 9.19 25.97 -7.78
C ARG A 130 9.16 24.47 -7.99
N ALA A 131 8.22 23.77 -7.34
CA ALA A 131 8.10 22.32 -7.40
C ALA A 131 6.63 21.90 -7.40
N VAL A 132 6.35 20.74 -7.99
CA VAL A 132 5.06 20.08 -7.88
C VAL A 132 4.99 19.36 -6.54
N ILE A 133 3.97 19.66 -5.73
CA ILE A 133 3.85 19.16 -4.37
C ILE A 133 2.97 17.90 -4.33
N PHE A 134 3.58 16.77 -4.03
CA PHE A 134 2.88 15.50 -3.77
C PHE A 134 2.88 15.24 -2.27
N SER A 135 1.72 14.94 -1.70
CA SER A 135 1.56 14.77 -0.26
C SER A 135 0.82 13.49 0.07
N ALA A 136 1.33 12.73 1.04
CA ALA A 136 0.55 11.68 1.68
C ALA A 136 -0.59 12.31 2.51
N ASP A 137 -1.73 11.63 2.59
CA ASP A 137 -2.92 12.12 3.32
C ASP A 137 -2.65 12.62 4.75
N SER A 138 -1.68 12.04 5.45
CA SER A 138 -1.30 12.43 6.80
C SER A 138 -0.45 13.70 6.89
N ALA A 139 0.18 14.13 5.80
CA ALA A 139 1.05 15.31 5.77
C ALA A 139 0.30 16.59 5.36
N LEU A 140 -0.89 16.47 4.75
CA LEU A 140 -1.66 17.59 4.20
C LEU A 140 -1.90 18.72 5.23
N ARG A 141 -2.25 18.37 6.47
CA ARG A 141 -2.47 19.35 7.53
C ARG A 141 -1.20 20.08 7.96
N ALA A 142 -0.07 19.40 8.01
CA ALA A 142 1.21 20.01 8.37
C ALA A 142 1.67 21.02 7.31
N LEU A 143 1.53 20.66 6.02
CA LEU A 143 1.78 21.55 4.89
C LEU A 143 0.88 22.79 4.93
N ALA A 144 -0.43 22.60 5.13
CA ALA A 144 -1.39 23.70 5.14
C ALA A 144 -1.15 24.70 6.29
N ARG A 145 -0.66 24.24 7.46
CA ARG A 145 -0.25 25.15 8.56
C ARG A 145 0.90 26.07 8.18
N HIS A 146 1.70 25.70 7.18
CA HIS A 146 2.79 26.50 6.64
C HIS A 146 2.43 27.18 5.31
N GLY A 147 1.13 27.25 4.98
CA GLY A 147 0.66 27.93 3.77
C GLY A 147 0.91 27.15 2.46
N VAL A 148 1.26 25.86 2.55
CA VAL A 148 1.54 25.04 1.37
C VAL A 148 0.32 24.18 1.03
N ALA A 149 -0.23 24.39 -0.17
CA ALA A 149 -1.22 23.49 -0.77
C ALA A 149 -0.52 22.39 -1.57
N ALA A 150 -1.02 21.16 -1.51
CA ALA A 150 -0.49 20.08 -2.35
C ALA A 150 -1.13 20.10 -3.74
N ASP A 151 -0.35 19.86 -4.79
CA ASP A 151 -0.89 19.63 -6.14
C ASP A 151 -1.58 18.27 -6.23
N PHE A 152 -1.02 17.27 -5.54
CA PHE A 152 -1.53 15.91 -5.47
C PHE A 152 -1.54 15.41 -4.03
N ALA A 153 -2.72 15.21 -3.48
CA ALA A 153 -2.91 14.39 -2.29
C ALA A 153 -3.02 12.92 -2.70
N VAL A 154 -2.29 12.04 -2.03
CA VAL A 154 -2.42 10.59 -2.19
C VAL A 154 -3.09 10.03 -0.94
N SER A 155 -4.05 9.13 -1.10
CA SER A 155 -4.61 8.36 0.02
C SER A 155 -4.95 6.95 -0.42
N ILE A 156 -4.34 5.96 0.21
CA ILE A 156 -4.47 4.54 -0.20
C ILE A 156 -4.99 3.62 0.91
N ASP A 157 -5.27 4.14 2.09
CA ASP A 157 -5.63 3.39 3.27
C ASP A 157 -7.12 3.54 3.58
N ALA A 158 -7.79 2.41 3.84
CA ALA A 158 -9.21 2.35 4.16
C ALA A 158 -9.59 3.01 5.50
N ALA A 159 -8.62 3.30 6.38
CA ALA A 159 -8.85 4.00 7.64
C ALA A 159 -8.72 5.54 7.51
N LYS A 160 -8.16 6.05 6.41
CA LYS A 160 -7.85 7.48 6.21
C LYS A 160 -9.05 8.23 5.66
N VAL A 161 -9.93 8.65 6.56
CA VAL A 161 -11.12 9.46 6.22
C VAL A 161 -10.74 10.91 5.91
N PRO A 162 -11.34 11.56 4.89
CA PRO A 162 -10.96 12.89 4.44
C PRO A 162 -11.11 13.95 5.56
N GLU A 163 -12.08 13.81 6.46
CA GLU A 163 -12.31 14.74 7.57
C GLU A 163 -11.14 14.77 8.57
N LYS A 164 -10.30 13.73 8.61
CA LYS A 164 -9.10 13.66 9.44
C LYS A 164 -7.83 14.04 8.69
N CYS A 165 -7.83 13.94 7.37
CA CYS A 165 -6.65 14.14 6.53
C CYS A 165 -6.64 15.53 5.90
N LEU A 166 -7.77 15.98 5.35
CA LEU A 166 -7.85 17.26 4.68
C LEU A 166 -7.73 18.43 5.67
N PRO A 167 -7.01 19.48 5.29
CA PRO A 167 -6.96 20.74 6.01
C PRO A 167 -8.23 21.58 5.73
N SER A 168 -8.51 22.56 6.58
CA SER A 168 -9.61 23.53 6.36
C SER A 168 -9.23 24.65 5.38
N THR A 169 -7.94 24.86 5.14
CA THR A 169 -7.38 25.82 4.18
C THR A 169 -6.31 25.12 3.34
N HIS A 170 -5.91 25.68 2.21
CA HIS A 170 -4.88 25.09 1.33
C HIS A 170 -5.21 23.63 0.95
N LEU A 171 -6.47 23.40 0.54
CA LEU A 171 -6.90 22.10 0.05
C LEU A 171 -6.03 21.65 -1.14
N PRO A 172 -5.79 20.33 -1.28
CA PRO A 172 -5.05 19.84 -2.42
C PRO A 172 -5.81 20.07 -3.73
N VAL A 173 -5.07 20.34 -4.81
CA VAL A 173 -5.66 20.57 -6.13
C VAL A 173 -6.28 19.29 -6.70
N ARG A 174 -5.66 18.13 -6.43
CA ARG A 174 -6.11 16.81 -6.88
C ARG A 174 -5.96 15.79 -5.77
N ALA A 175 -6.87 14.82 -5.72
CA ALA A 175 -6.71 13.61 -4.91
C ALA A 175 -6.53 12.38 -5.78
N VAL A 176 -5.56 11.55 -5.43
CA VAL A 176 -5.27 10.26 -6.06
C VAL A 176 -5.46 9.17 -5.02
N LEU A 177 -6.51 8.38 -5.21
CA LEU A 177 -7.06 7.46 -4.25
C LEU A 177 -6.82 6.00 -4.66
N ALA A 178 -6.66 5.11 -3.69
CA ALA A 178 -6.90 3.69 -3.95
C ALA A 178 -8.42 3.42 -3.98
N SER A 179 -8.85 2.38 -4.69
CA SER A 179 -10.26 1.95 -4.61
C SER A 179 -10.68 1.50 -3.21
N VAL A 180 -9.73 1.19 -2.32
CA VAL A 180 -9.99 0.84 -0.92
C VAL A 180 -10.12 2.06 0.00
N SER A 181 -9.79 3.27 -0.48
CA SER A 181 -9.92 4.49 0.31
C SER A 181 -11.39 4.78 0.65
N PRO A 182 -11.69 5.41 1.80
CA PRO A 182 -13.07 5.68 2.20
C PRO A 182 -13.86 6.42 1.12
N SER A 183 -15.09 5.96 0.84
CA SER A 183 -15.94 6.57 -0.19
C SER A 183 -16.29 8.04 0.09
N ALA A 184 -16.15 8.49 1.35
CA ALA A 184 -16.30 9.89 1.74
C ALA A 184 -15.35 10.83 0.96
N TRP A 185 -14.21 10.34 0.47
CA TRP A 185 -13.31 11.12 -0.38
C TRP A 185 -13.97 11.60 -1.68
N GLN A 186 -14.95 10.86 -2.22
CA GLN A 186 -15.64 11.22 -3.46
C GLN A 186 -16.45 12.53 -3.34
N THR A 187 -16.86 12.89 -2.13
CA THR A 187 -17.61 14.13 -1.84
C THR A 187 -16.76 15.20 -1.19
N ALA A 188 -15.52 14.87 -0.81
CA ALA A 188 -14.61 15.78 -0.13
C ALA A 188 -13.91 16.77 -1.08
N LEU A 189 -13.78 16.39 -2.35
CA LEU A 189 -13.25 17.22 -3.44
C LEU A 189 -14.11 17.04 -4.69
N PRO A 190 -14.07 18.01 -5.64
CA PRO A 190 -14.76 17.86 -6.91
C PRO A 190 -14.37 16.56 -7.63
N ALA A 191 -15.35 15.88 -8.26
CA ALA A 191 -15.11 14.65 -9.01
C ALA A 191 -14.07 14.82 -10.13
N ALA A 192 -14.02 16.00 -10.76
CA ALA A 192 -13.04 16.32 -11.81
C ALA A 192 -11.59 16.44 -11.28
N GLN A 193 -11.41 16.49 -9.96
CA GLN A 193 -10.11 16.59 -9.27
C GLN A 193 -9.77 15.30 -8.51
N THR A 194 -10.63 14.28 -8.56
CA THR A 194 -10.44 13.03 -7.84
C THR A 194 -10.15 11.92 -8.83
N PHE A 195 -9.08 11.17 -8.59
CA PHE A 195 -8.61 10.11 -9.48
C PHE A 195 -8.35 8.83 -8.69
N PHE A 196 -8.51 7.68 -9.35
CA PHE A 196 -8.28 6.38 -8.73
C PHE A 196 -7.11 5.61 -9.35
N LEU A 197 -6.40 4.88 -8.49
CA LEU A 197 -5.40 3.87 -8.82
C LEU A 197 -5.88 2.47 -8.46
N SER A 198 -5.46 1.49 -9.25
CA SER A 198 -5.61 0.08 -8.93
C SER A 198 -4.69 -0.33 -7.78
N GLY A 199 -5.25 -1.11 -6.84
CA GLY A 199 -4.51 -1.82 -5.81
C GLY A 199 -4.52 -3.34 -6.00
N PRO A 200 -3.85 -4.09 -5.10
CA PRO A 200 -3.72 -5.55 -5.17
C PRO A 200 -4.97 -6.27 -4.65
N GLN A 201 -6.15 -5.93 -5.19
CA GLN A 201 -7.44 -6.50 -4.80
C GLN A 201 -7.94 -7.46 -5.89
N VAL A 202 -8.41 -8.65 -5.50
CA VAL A 202 -8.97 -9.66 -6.44
C VAL A 202 -10.12 -9.09 -7.28
N THR A 203 -10.86 -8.14 -6.73
CA THR A 203 -11.96 -7.45 -7.42
C THR A 203 -11.48 -6.64 -8.60
N HIS A 204 -10.24 -6.13 -8.60
CA HIS A 204 -9.66 -5.49 -9.78
C HIS A 204 -9.29 -6.50 -10.87
N ASP A 205 -8.88 -7.71 -10.49
CA ASP A 205 -8.67 -8.80 -11.46
C ASP A 205 -10.00 -9.21 -12.08
N TRP A 206 -11.05 -9.29 -11.27
CA TRP A 206 -12.40 -9.50 -11.77
C TRP A 206 -12.86 -8.38 -12.72
N PHE A 207 -12.67 -7.11 -12.36
CA PHE A 207 -12.94 -5.97 -13.25
C PHE A 207 -12.19 -6.07 -14.58
N ALA A 208 -10.93 -6.51 -14.57
CA ALA A 208 -10.14 -6.71 -15.78
C ALA A 208 -10.77 -7.77 -16.70
N THR A 209 -11.27 -8.88 -16.14
CA THR A 209 -12.02 -9.89 -16.93
C THR A 209 -13.34 -9.37 -17.51
N ARG A 210 -13.84 -8.23 -17.01
CA ARG A 210 -15.03 -7.53 -17.49
C ARG A 210 -14.72 -6.32 -18.38
N GLY A 211 -13.46 -6.15 -18.81
CA GLY A 211 -13.06 -5.08 -19.72
C GLY A 211 -12.64 -3.76 -19.05
N VAL A 212 -12.49 -3.74 -17.72
CA VAL A 212 -11.95 -2.59 -16.98
C VAL A 212 -10.54 -2.95 -16.50
N PRO A 213 -9.48 -2.65 -17.28
CA PRO A 213 -8.12 -3.05 -16.92
C PRO A 213 -7.61 -2.33 -15.67
N ARG A 214 -6.46 -2.78 -15.15
CA ARG A 214 -5.73 -2.05 -14.10
C ARG A 214 -5.19 -0.73 -14.66
N THR A 215 -5.02 0.27 -13.79
CA THR A 215 -4.43 1.58 -14.14
C THR A 215 -2.96 1.43 -14.50
N ALA A 216 -2.45 2.35 -15.33
CA ALA A 216 -1.04 2.34 -15.77
C ALA A 216 -0.06 2.42 -14.59
N LEU A 217 -0.46 3.12 -13.53
CA LEU A 217 0.22 3.15 -12.24
C LEU A 217 -0.62 2.38 -11.21
N ALA A 218 -0.01 1.50 -10.43
CA ALA A 218 -0.64 0.86 -9.28
C ALA A 218 -0.17 1.52 -7.98
N VAL A 219 -0.99 1.42 -6.93
CA VAL A 219 -0.58 1.82 -5.58
C VAL A 219 0.67 1.03 -5.13
N ALA A 220 1.50 1.65 -4.31
CA ALA A 220 2.64 1.01 -3.65
C ALA A 220 2.28 0.58 -2.22
N GLU A 221 3.28 0.07 -1.49
CA GLU A 221 3.14 -0.38 -0.10
C GLU A 221 2.74 0.74 0.88
N SER A 222 3.04 2.00 0.54
CA SER A 222 2.72 3.15 1.37
C SER A 222 2.22 4.33 0.55
N CYS A 223 1.58 5.26 1.24
CA CYS A 223 1.05 6.48 0.65
C CYS A 223 2.16 7.35 0.04
N VAL A 224 3.28 7.51 0.75
CA VAL A 224 4.43 8.31 0.27
C VAL A 224 5.15 7.61 -0.88
N CYS A 225 5.29 6.28 -0.85
CA CYS A 225 5.84 5.53 -1.98
C CYS A 225 4.93 5.62 -3.22
N THR A 226 3.62 5.65 -3.02
CA THR A 226 2.65 5.86 -4.11
C THR A 226 2.79 7.27 -4.70
N ALA A 227 2.96 8.28 -3.85
CA ALA A 227 3.24 9.65 -4.28
C ALA A 227 4.55 9.78 -5.08
N LEU A 228 5.62 9.13 -4.62
CA LEU A 228 6.89 9.06 -5.35
C LEU A 228 6.73 8.41 -6.72
N ARG A 229 6.05 7.25 -6.80
CA ARG A 229 5.80 6.58 -8.08
C ARG A 229 4.90 7.40 -9.00
N LEU A 230 3.96 8.15 -8.45
CA LEU A 230 3.13 9.07 -9.21
C LEU A 230 3.97 10.20 -9.81
N ALA A 231 4.80 10.88 -9.00
CA ALA A 231 5.69 11.93 -9.51
C ALA A 231 6.61 11.41 -10.62
N HIS A 232 7.19 10.23 -10.42
CA HIS A 232 8.02 9.59 -11.44
C HIS A 232 7.23 9.24 -12.72
N HIS A 233 6.01 8.70 -12.57
CA HIS A 233 5.12 8.42 -13.71
C HIS A 233 4.77 9.69 -14.49
N LEU A 234 4.57 10.80 -13.79
CA LEU A 234 4.31 12.11 -14.40
C LEU A 234 5.58 12.75 -15.00
N GLY A 235 6.76 12.15 -14.82
CA GLY A 235 8.02 12.59 -15.43
C GLY A 235 8.79 13.66 -14.64
N CYS A 236 8.43 13.92 -13.39
CA CYS A 236 9.11 14.90 -12.56
C CYS A 236 10.59 14.51 -12.33
N ASP A 237 11.48 15.50 -12.44
CA ASP A 237 12.92 15.39 -12.25
C ASP A 237 13.51 16.79 -12.00
N PRO A 238 14.23 17.06 -10.88
CA PRO A 238 14.56 16.16 -9.77
C PRO A 238 13.40 15.91 -8.79
N ILE A 239 13.49 14.83 -8.00
CA ILE A 239 12.53 14.49 -6.94
C ILE A 239 13.19 14.62 -5.56
N TYR A 240 12.58 15.40 -4.67
CA TYR A 240 13.00 15.60 -3.28
C TYR A 240 12.02 14.95 -2.31
N LEU A 241 12.52 14.34 -1.24
CA LEU A 241 11.73 13.62 -0.26
C LEU A 241 11.77 14.35 1.08
N PHE A 242 10.61 14.52 1.72
CA PHE A 242 10.44 15.18 3.01
C PHE A 242 9.57 14.33 3.94
N GLY A 243 9.88 14.29 5.23
CA GLY A 243 9.06 13.55 6.20
C GLY A 243 9.00 12.05 5.95
N MET A 244 10.09 11.46 5.45
CA MET A 244 10.23 10.03 5.15
C MET A 244 11.15 9.35 6.16
N ASP A 245 10.69 9.22 7.40
CA ASP A 245 11.50 8.72 8.51
C ASP A 245 11.41 7.20 8.74
N LEU A 246 10.74 6.48 7.84
CA LEU A 246 10.60 5.00 7.87
C LEU A 246 10.14 4.41 9.22
N ALA A 247 9.32 5.15 9.98
CA ALA A 247 8.86 4.79 11.32
C ALA A 247 9.99 4.60 12.35
N PHE A 248 11.14 5.24 12.13
CA PHE A 248 12.21 5.30 13.12
C PHE A 248 11.84 6.28 14.24
N ASP A 249 11.58 5.75 15.42
CA ASP A 249 11.54 6.51 16.65
C ASP A 249 12.84 6.22 17.42
N PRO A 250 13.74 7.20 17.61
CA PRO A 250 14.94 6.98 18.41
C PRO A 250 14.65 6.67 19.89
N ALA A 251 13.40 6.81 20.35
CA ALA A 251 12.97 6.50 21.71
C ALA A 251 12.31 5.10 21.87
N ASN A 252 12.29 4.27 20.83
CA ASN A 252 11.61 2.96 20.83
C ASN A 252 12.58 1.80 20.62
#